data_AF-A0A7J5EB15-F1
#
_entry.id   AF-A0A7J5EB15-F1
#
_cell.length_a   1.000
_cell.length_b   1.000
_cell.length_c   1.000
_cell.angle_alpha   90.00
_cell.angle_beta   90.00
_cell.angle_gamma   90.00
#
_symmetry.space_group_name_H-M   'P 1'
#
loop_
_entity.id
_entity.type
_entity.pdbx_description
1 polymer ?
#
loop_
_entity_poly.entity_id
_entity_poly.type
_entity_poly.pdbx_seq_one_letter_code
_entity_poly.pdbx_strand_id
1 'polypeptide(L)'
;FLVNQGHNVERNLWFERLPNNVRGARYHFKKNFPSDNVWFPFSGKWVYYITDSQDENLIYGEGKFIVVYPGVKLNAEIETSRLEGVRASNETRTFTITTNFILPDSLFASNIDEVEIIENQKVYDPVIITRQLFNNNRYYDWDGGNKFSFIAKDIFPGNEYRQVDTRDYNIFNSYNVFAHRDIIETSQTNSRYYRDLNGGSVLMNYKNENSEYLFVTFRLSLPSEFNKKVFLVGSFNDWDIWFNYEMQKNEGLYETTVELKRGIYDYQFVTGDEVNGSITNLNWIEREGNNWETDNEYHVFLYYKEPERGNYDRLLGYVKISSGGL
;
A
#
# COMPACT_ATOMS: atom_id res chain seq x y z
N PHE A 1 -11.72 0.34 27.66
CA PHE A 1 -10.36 0.26 27.07
C PHE A 1 -10.38 0.73 25.62
N LEU A 2 -11.05 0.02 24.72
CA LEU A 2 -11.05 0.32 23.28
C LEU A 2 -11.64 1.69 22.89
N VAL A 3 -12.65 2.18 23.62
CA VAL A 3 -13.32 3.45 23.34
C VAL A 3 -12.39 4.67 23.52
N ASN A 4 -11.31 4.52 24.30
CA ASN A 4 -10.33 5.58 24.53
C ASN A 4 -10.96 6.95 24.85
N GLN A 5 -11.93 6.96 25.77
CA GLN A 5 -12.81 8.11 26.02
C GLN A 5 -12.03 9.39 26.32
N GLY A 6 -12.34 10.45 25.57
CA GLY A 6 -11.74 11.77 25.75
C GLY A 6 -10.34 11.93 25.15
N HIS A 7 -9.74 10.86 24.64
CA HIS A 7 -8.38 10.86 24.07
C HIS A 7 -8.35 10.34 22.62
N ASN A 8 -9.47 10.45 21.91
CA ASN A 8 -9.67 9.94 20.56
C ASN A 8 -10.06 11.03 19.54
N VAL A 9 -10.26 12.28 19.99
CA VAL A 9 -10.69 13.40 19.13
C VAL A 9 -9.79 14.60 19.37
N GLU A 10 -9.22 15.11 18.29
CA GLU A 10 -8.54 16.40 18.28
C GLU A 10 -9.49 17.47 17.72
N ARG A 11 -9.77 18.52 18.49
CA ARG A 11 -10.62 19.63 18.05
C ARG A 11 -9.76 20.81 17.60
N ASN A 12 -10.35 21.73 16.84
CA ASN A 12 -9.72 22.97 16.38
C ASN A 12 -8.44 22.71 15.55
N LEU A 13 -8.61 22.02 14.42
CA LEU A 13 -7.54 21.82 13.46
C LEU A 13 -7.08 23.18 12.91
N TRP A 14 -5.82 23.54 13.14
CA TRP A 14 -5.25 24.81 12.68
C TRP A 14 -4.77 24.69 11.23
N PHE A 15 -5.33 25.52 10.35
CA PHE A 15 -5.03 25.52 8.93
C PHE A 15 -4.13 26.69 8.54
N GLU A 16 -3.18 26.43 7.62
CA GLU A 16 -2.42 27.47 6.94
C GLU A 16 -3.07 27.79 5.59
N ARG A 17 -3.20 29.09 5.28
CA ARG A 17 -3.67 29.51 3.96
C ARG A 17 -2.58 29.30 2.90
N LEU A 18 -2.95 28.71 1.78
CA LEU A 18 -2.06 28.51 0.64
C LEU A 18 -1.81 29.82 -0.12
N PRO A 19 -0.69 29.96 -0.85
CA PRO A 19 -0.45 31.09 -1.75
C PRO A 19 -1.61 31.29 -2.73
N ASN A 20 -1.92 32.53 -3.10
CA ASN A 20 -3.11 32.85 -3.92
C ASN A 20 -3.08 32.23 -5.34
N ASN A 21 -1.90 31.89 -5.85
CA ASN A 21 -1.73 31.29 -7.17
C ASN A 21 -1.99 29.77 -7.18
N VAL A 22 -2.03 29.14 -6.01
CA VAL A 22 -2.28 27.70 -5.88
C VAL A 22 -3.75 27.39 -6.18
N ARG A 23 -3.97 26.53 -7.17
CA ARG A 23 -5.29 26.03 -7.57
C ARG A 23 -5.55 24.62 -7.01
N GLY A 24 -6.83 24.26 -6.89
CA GLY A 24 -7.30 22.97 -6.34
C GLY A 24 -7.44 22.93 -4.81
N ALA A 25 -6.71 23.78 -4.07
CA ALA A 25 -6.83 23.86 -2.62
C ALA A 25 -6.69 25.31 -2.12
N ARG A 26 -7.27 25.60 -0.94
CA ARG A 26 -7.15 26.92 -0.27
C ARG A 26 -6.37 26.88 1.04
N TYR A 27 -6.36 25.72 1.69
CA TYR A 27 -5.81 25.53 3.02
C TYR A 27 -4.95 24.27 3.07
N HIS A 28 -3.97 24.28 3.96
CA HIS A 28 -3.15 23.13 4.31
C HIS A 28 -3.27 22.85 5.80
N PHE A 29 -3.39 21.58 6.14
CA PHE A 29 -3.34 21.09 7.51
C PHE A 29 -2.18 20.12 7.67
N LYS A 30 -1.44 20.26 8.78
CA LYS A 30 -0.44 19.29 9.20
C LYS A 30 -0.42 19.21 10.72
N LYS A 31 -0.47 17.99 11.25
CA LYS A 31 -0.33 17.71 12.68
C LYS A 31 0.30 16.34 12.87
N ASN A 32 1.04 16.19 13.96
CA ASN A 32 1.63 14.92 14.36
C ASN A 32 0.75 14.28 15.44
N PHE A 33 0.64 12.96 15.37
CA PHE A 33 -0.03 12.14 16.37
C PHE A 33 0.93 11.03 16.84
N PRO A 34 0.87 10.59 18.11
CA PRO A 34 -0.05 11.05 19.16
C PRO A 34 0.19 12.52 19.59
N SER A 35 -0.83 13.15 20.17
CA SER A 35 -0.86 14.51 20.71
C SER A 35 -1.35 14.50 22.18
N ASP A 36 -1.39 15.65 22.83
CA ASP A 36 -1.94 15.78 24.19
C ASP A 36 -3.42 15.35 24.28
N ASN A 37 -4.17 15.51 23.19
CA ASN A 37 -5.59 15.17 23.09
C ASN A 37 -5.83 13.78 22.49
N VAL A 38 -4.85 13.20 21.79
CA VAL A 38 -5.02 11.93 21.08
C VAL A 38 -3.84 11.00 21.35
N TRP A 39 -4.10 9.87 21.98
CA TRP A 39 -3.12 8.79 22.13
C TRP A 39 -3.65 7.47 21.58
N PHE A 40 -2.78 6.45 21.50
CA PHE A 40 -3.14 5.11 21.07
C PHE A 40 -2.88 4.14 22.23
N PRO A 41 -3.89 3.70 23.00
CA PRO A 41 -3.64 2.90 24.21
C PRO A 41 -3.37 1.41 23.90
N PHE A 42 -3.56 1.00 22.65
CA PHE A 42 -3.32 -0.36 22.18
C PHE A 42 -2.81 -0.37 20.75
N SER A 43 -2.09 -1.43 20.44
CA SER A 43 -1.64 -1.73 19.10
C SER A 43 -2.80 -2.29 18.26
N GLY A 44 -2.80 -2.04 16.96
CA GLY A 44 -3.80 -2.53 16.03
C GLY A 44 -3.83 -1.71 14.74
N LYS A 45 -4.81 -2.02 13.90
CA LYS A 45 -5.17 -1.22 12.73
C LYS A 45 -6.13 -0.11 13.17
N TRP A 46 -5.84 1.11 12.76
CA TRP A 46 -6.60 2.31 13.11
C TRP A 46 -7.07 3.02 11.86
N VAL A 47 -8.23 3.66 11.97
CA VAL A 47 -8.77 4.58 10.98
C VAL A 47 -8.91 5.94 11.65
N TYR A 48 -8.56 7.01 10.95
CA TYR A 48 -8.92 8.36 11.35
C TYR A 48 -9.96 8.93 10.39
N TYR A 49 -10.78 9.83 10.91
CA TYR A 49 -11.74 10.62 10.14
C TYR A 49 -11.51 12.09 10.44
N ILE A 50 -11.59 12.91 9.39
CA ILE A 50 -11.65 14.36 9.48
C ILE A 50 -13.09 14.73 9.16
N THR A 51 -13.83 15.21 10.15
CA THR A 51 -15.27 15.44 10.05
C THR A 51 -15.64 16.90 10.33
N ASP A 52 -16.87 17.27 10.01
CA ASP A 52 -17.42 18.53 10.48
C ASP A 52 -17.57 18.55 12.01
N SER A 53 -17.38 19.74 12.60
CA SER A 53 -17.44 19.91 14.05
C SER A 53 -18.84 19.76 14.65
N GLN A 54 -19.89 19.94 13.85
CA GLN A 54 -21.30 19.87 14.24
C GLN A 54 -21.98 18.58 13.75
N ASP A 55 -21.51 18.01 12.64
CA ASP A 55 -22.02 16.74 12.09
C ASP A 55 -20.87 15.75 11.82
N GLU A 56 -20.71 14.79 12.72
CA GLU A 56 -19.69 13.74 12.60
C GLU A 56 -19.93 12.77 11.43
N ASN A 57 -21.12 12.78 10.83
CA ASN A 57 -21.40 11.97 9.63
C ASN A 57 -20.86 12.62 8.35
N LEU A 58 -20.53 13.92 8.39
CA LEU A 58 -19.93 14.61 7.26
C LEU A 58 -18.41 14.45 7.28
N ILE A 59 -17.92 13.41 6.60
CA ILE A 59 -16.49 13.07 6.49
C ILE A 59 -15.85 13.84 5.32
N TYR A 60 -14.83 14.64 5.62
CA TYR A 60 -14.02 15.38 4.65
C TYR A 60 -12.76 14.62 4.22
N GLY A 61 -12.31 13.67 5.03
CA GLY A 61 -11.15 12.85 4.74
C GLY A 61 -11.04 11.71 5.72
N GLU A 62 -10.41 10.64 5.30
CA GLU A 62 -10.12 9.47 6.13
C GLU A 62 -8.76 8.92 5.77
N GLY A 63 -8.27 7.99 6.58
CA GLY A 63 -7.06 7.25 6.28
C GLY A 63 -6.80 6.17 7.31
N LYS A 64 -5.92 5.25 6.96
CA LYS A 64 -5.59 4.07 7.77
C LYS A 64 -4.14 4.12 8.20
N PHE A 65 -3.87 3.62 9.39
CA PHE A 65 -2.51 3.46 9.90
C PHE A 65 -2.46 2.32 10.90
N ILE A 66 -1.24 1.86 11.19
CA ILE A 66 -0.99 0.74 12.07
C ILE A 66 -0.17 1.23 13.26
N VAL A 67 -0.62 0.91 14.47
CA VAL A 67 0.11 1.17 15.71
C VAL A 67 0.61 -0.17 16.24
N VAL A 68 1.91 -0.27 16.52
CA VAL A 68 2.51 -1.50 17.05
C VAL A 68 3.20 -1.23 18.39
N TYR A 69 2.99 -2.14 19.33
CA TYR A 69 3.75 -2.20 20.59
C TYR A 69 4.44 -3.57 20.66
N PRO A 70 5.63 -3.71 20.04
CA PRO A 70 6.29 -5.01 19.91
C PRO A 70 6.59 -5.61 21.30
N GLY A 71 5.88 -6.68 21.63
CA GLY A 71 6.13 -7.52 22.81
C GLY A 71 6.96 -8.76 22.47
N VAL A 72 7.06 -9.11 21.19
CA VAL A 72 7.83 -10.25 20.68
C VAL A 72 8.73 -9.79 19.55
N LYS A 73 9.99 -10.24 19.59
CA LYS A 73 10.94 -10.05 18.48
C LYS A 73 10.66 -11.08 17.39
N LEU A 74 10.37 -10.60 16.19
CA LEU A 74 10.23 -11.42 14.99
C LEU A 74 11.58 -11.50 14.27
N ASN A 75 11.92 -12.66 13.73
CA ASN A 75 13.03 -12.85 12.81
C ASN A 75 12.44 -13.34 11.48
N ALA A 76 12.36 -12.45 10.50
CA ALA A 76 11.83 -12.77 9.18
C ALA A 76 12.97 -12.86 8.17
N GLU A 77 12.91 -13.87 7.30
CA GLU A 77 13.91 -14.17 6.28
C GLU A 77 13.21 -14.32 4.93
N ILE A 78 13.86 -13.83 3.87
CA ILE A 78 13.38 -13.90 2.49
C ILE A 78 14.30 -14.83 1.71
N GLU A 79 13.71 -15.78 0.98
CA GLU A 79 14.42 -16.67 0.07
C GLU A 79 13.82 -16.56 -1.34
N THR A 80 14.68 -16.52 -2.36
CA THR A 80 14.24 -16.61 -3.77
C THR A 80 13.71 -18.02 -4.06
N SER A 81 12.52 -18.10 -4.63
CA SER A 81 11.87 -19.35 -5.05
C SER A 81 11.24 -19.21 -6.43
N ARG A 82 10.78 -20.32 -7.01
CA ARG A 82 10.02 -20.31 -8.26
C ARG A 82 8.75 -21.12 -8.11
N LEU A 83 7.72 -20.75 -8.87
CA LEU A 83 6.50 -21.54 -9.00
C LEU A 83 6.84 -22.97 -9.43
N GLU A 84 6.33 -23.95 -8.67
CA GLU A 84 6.53 -25.36 -8.96
C GLU A 84 5.73 -25.81 -10.19
N GLY A 85 6.31 -26.69 -11.01
CA GLY A 85 5.62 -27.28 -12.17
C GLY A 85 5.47 -26.35 -13.39
N VAL A 86 6.00 -25.14 -13.36
CA VAL A 86 5.97 -24.18 -14.47
C VAL A 86 7.36 -24.02 -15.09
N ARG A 87 7.43 -23.80 -16.41
CA ARG A 87 8.70 -23.51 -17.09
C ARG A 87 9.30 -22.21 -16.55
N ALA A 88 10.57 -22.27 -16.16
CA ALA A 88 11.29 -21.12 -15.63
C ALA A 88 11.22 -19.90 -16.58
N SER A 89 10.65 -18.82 -16.07
CA SER A 89 10.59 -17.49 -16.68
C SER A 89 10.62 -16.42 -15.58
N ASN A 90 10.70 -15.14 -15.96
CA ASN A 90 10.62 -14.04 -14.99
C ASN A 90 9.26 -14.02 -14.25
N GLU A 91 8.18 -14.38 -14.93
CA GLU A 91 6.83 -14.47 -14.36
C GLU A 91 6.70 -15.55 -13.28
N THR A 92 7.61 -16.53 -13.24
CA THR A 92 7.62 -17.61 -12.23
C THR A 92 8.46 -17.30 -11.00
N ARG A 93 9.16 -16.17 -10.96
CA ARG A 93 10.01 -15.76 -9.84
C ARG A 93 9.14 -15.38 -8.65
N THR A 94 9.40 -15.97 -7.49
CA THR A 94 8.67 -15.68 -6.25
C THR A 94 9.62 -15.59 -5.08
N PHE A 95 9.12 -15.11 -3.96
CA PHE A 95 9.79 -15.19 -2.67
C PHE A 95 9.05 -16.15 -1.74
N THR A 96 9.82 -16.78 -0.88
CA THR A 96 9.33 -17.40 0.34
C THR A 96 9.76 -16.52 1.51
N ILE A 97 8.78 -16.05 2.29
CA ILE A 97 9.06 -15.32 3.54
C ILE A 97 8.73 -16.24 4.71
N THR A 98 9.73 -16.46 5.56
CA THR A 98 9.59 -17.27 6.78
C THR A 98 9.79 -16.38 7.99
N THR A 99 8.81 -16.35 8.89
CA THR A 99 8.81 -15.54 10.11
C THR A 99 8.87 -16.42 11.34
N ASN A 100 9.98 -16.36 12.05
CA ASN A 100 10.26 -17.13 13.25
C ASN A 100 10.19 -16.25 14.50
N PHE A 101 9.60 -16.77 15.57
CA PHE A 101 9.61 -16.11 16.88
C PHE A 101 9.47 -17.08 18.05
N ILE A 102 9.84 -16.59 19.23
CA ILE A 102 9.66 -17.29 20.51
C ILE A 102 8.62 -16.52 21.33
N LEU A 103 7.56 -17.21 21.72
CA LEU A 103 6.49 -16.65 22.55
C LEU A 103 6.90 -16.65 24.03
N PRO A 104 6.82 -15.51 24.74
CA PRO A 104 7.05 -15.47 26.18
C PRO A 104 6.00 -16.29 26.94
N ASP A 105 6.41 -16.93 28.05
CA ASP A 105 5.53 -17.76 28.89
C ASP A 105 4.35 -16.99 29.52
N SER A 106 4.40 -15.65 29.52
CA SER A 106 3.30 -14.78 29.94
C SER A 106 2.13 -14.74 28.94
N LEU A 107 2.29 -15.30 27.74
CA LEU A 107 1.30 -15.29 26.67
C LEU A 107 0.90 -16.71 26.28
N PHE A 108 -0.38 -16.90 26.00
CA PHE A 108 -0.91 -18.21 25.60
C PHE A 108 -0.74 -18.48 24.11
N ALA A 109 -0.11 -19.62 23.77
CA ALA A 109 0.05 -20.11 22.41
C ALA A 109 -1.26 -20.25 21.63
N SER A 110 -2.38 -20.56 22.30
CA SER A 110 -3.71 -20.67 21.68
C SER A 110 -4.24 -19.36 21.09
N ASN A 111 -3.70 -18.22 21.55
CA ASN A 111 -4.18 -16.89 21.19
C ASN A 111 -3.37 -16.26 20.05
N ILE A 112 -2.27 -16.88 19.62
CA ILE A 112 -1.62 -16.51 18.36
C ILE A 112 -2.60 -16.78 17.23
N ASP A 113 -2.84 -15.79 16.37
CA ASP A 113 -3.87 -15.87 15.35
C ASP A 113 -3.27 -16.02 13.94
N GLU A 114 -2.54 -15.00 13.51
CA GLU A 114 -2.02 -14.91 12.15
C GLU A 114 -0.76 -14.04 12.05
N VAL A 115 -0.07 -14.19 10.92
CA VAL A 115 0.96 -13.26 10.46
C VAL A 115 0.46 -12.58 9.20
N GLU A 116 0.59 -11.26 9.14
CA GLU A 116 0.25 -10.44 7.98
C GLU A 116 1.51 -9.80 7.42
N ILE A 117 1.69 -9.88 6.10
CA ILE A 117 2.82 -9.29 5.40
C ILE A 117 2.28 -8.27 4.40
N ILE A 118 2.68 -7.01 4.55
CA ILE A 118 2.36 -5.93 3.62
C ILE A 118 3.61 -5.64 2.79
N GLU A 119 3.50 -5.77 1.47
CA GLU A 119 4.54 -5.34 0.53
C GLU A 119 4.43 -3.84 0.28
N ASN A 120 5.51 -3.11 0.50
CA ASN A 120 5.63 -1.67 0.31
C ASN A 120 4.48 -0.92 1.00
N GLN A 121 3.60 -0.31 0.21
CA GLN A 121 2.43 0.45 0.67
C GLN A 121 1.09 -0.24 0.37
N LYS A 122 1.08 -1.52 -0.05
CA LYS A 122 -0.12 -2.27 -0.46
C LYS A 122 -0.96 -2.75 0.74
N VAL A 123 -1.46 -1.82 1.55
CA VAL A 123 -2.22 -2.12 2.78
C VAL A 123 -3.54 -2.86 2.51
N TYR A 124 -4.07 -2.76 1.29
CA TYR A 124 -5.32 -3.39 0.86
C TYR A 124 -5.15 -4.78 0.23
N ASP A 125 -3.91 -5.19 -0.06
CA ASP A 125 -3.59 -6.52 -0.61
C ASP A 125 -2.51 -7.23 0.22
N PRO A 126 -2.74 -7.44 1.53
CA PRO A 126 -1.76 -8.10 2.38
C PRO A 126 -1.72 -9.61 2.14
N VAL A 127 -0.54 -10.20 2.35
CA VAL A 127 -0.36 -11.64 2.42
C VAL A 127 -0.61 -12.11 3.86
N ILE A 128 -1.69 -12.86 4.06
CA ILE A 128 -2.09 -13.35 5.39
C ILE A 128 -1.79 -14.85 5.53
N ILE A 129 -1.19 -15.23 6.65
CA ILE A 129 -0.94 -16.62 7.05
C ILE A 129 -1.68 -16.86 8.37
N THR A 130 -2.79 -17.60 8.31
CA THR A 130 -3.61 -17.91 9.48
C THR A 130 -3.30 -19.30 10.04
N ARG A 131 -3.68 -19.55 11.29
CA ARG A 131 -3.57 -20.88 11.89
C ARG A 131 -4.75 -21.80 11.58
N GLN A 132 -5.85 -21.25 11.08
CA GLN A 132 -7.09 -21.97 10.83
C GLN A 132 -7.14 -22.57 9.41
N LEU A 133 -6.41 -21.98 8.46
CA LEU A 133 -6.38 -22.41 7.06
C LEU A 133 -4.98 -22.87 6.68
N PHE A 134 -4.84 -24.17 6.41
CA PHE A 134 -3.61 -24.72 5.87
C PHE A 134 -3.70 -24.77 4.34
N ASN A 135 -2.79 -24.05 3.68
CA ASN A 135 -2.55 -24.14 2.25
C ASN A 135 -1.06 -24.50 2.06
N ASN A 136 -0.73 -25.29 1.03
CA ASN A 136 0.65 -25.60 0.64
C ASN A 136 1.57 -24.36 0.57
N ASN A 137 1.00 -23.19 0.25
CA ASN A 137 1.72 -21.93 0.13
C ASN A 137 1.62 -21.03 1.37
N ARG A 138 0.69 -21.29 2.28
CA ARG A 138 0.43 -20.47 3.49
C ARG A 138 0.22 -21.43 4.66
N TYR A 139 1.23 -21.57 5.50
CA TYR A 139 1.17 -22.47 6.64
C TYR A 139 2.04 -22.00 7.79
N TYR A 140 1.84 -22.62 8.94
CA TYR A 140 2.66 -22.41 10.13
C TYR A 140 3.16 -23.74 10.68
N ASP A 141 4.28 -23.69 11.38
CA ASP A 141 4.83 -24.76 12.20
C ASP A 141 4.94 -24.30 13.66
N TRP A 142 4.67 -25.21 14.58
CA TRP A 142 4.69 -24.97 16.02
C TRP A 142 5.27 -26.19 16.72
N ASP A 143 6.29 -25.98 17.55
CA ASP A 143 7.00 -27.05 18.27
C ASP A 143 6.20 -27.67 19.44
N GLY A 144 4.95 -27.26 19.63
CA GLY A 144 4.12 -27.64 20.77
C GLY A 144 4.47 -26.89 22.07
N GLY A 145 5.47 -26.02 22.03
CA GLY A 145 5.91 -25.17 23.14
C GLY A 145 5.72 -23.71 22.81
N ASN A 146 6.82 -22.98 22.65
CA ASN A 146 6.81 -21.54 22.44
C ASN A 146 7.45 -21.08 21.14
N LYS A 147 7.88 -21.98 20.26
CA LYS A 147 8.52 -21.61 18.98
C LYS A 147 7.53 -21.73 17.85
N PHE A 148 7.39 -20.64 17.10
CA PHE A 148 6.49 -20.56 15.97
C PHE A 148 7.26 -20.15 14.72
N SER A 149 6.86 -20.73 13.60
CA SER A 149 7.32 -20.38 12.27
C SER A 149 6.12 -20.20 11.36
N PHE A 150 5.96 -19.05 10.72
CA PHE A 150 4.94 -18.78 9.71
C PHE A 150 5.61 -18.65 8.35
N ILE A 151 5.11 -19.38 7.34
CA ILE A 151 5.73 -19.50 6.02
C ILE A 151 4.72 -19.06 4.97
N ALA A 152 5.11 -18.08 4.15
CA ALA A 152 4.40 -17.67 2.96
C ALA A 152 5.29 -17.86 1.72
N LYS A 153 4.89 -18.78 0.84
CA LYS A 153 5.52 -19.02 -0.47
C LYS A 153 4.88 -18.16 -1.55
N ASP A 154 5.34 -18.24 -2.80
CA ASP A 154 4.66 -17.66 -3.95
C ASP A 154 4.30 -16.17 -3.80
N ILE A 155 5.16 -15.41 -3.13
CA ILE A 155 5.04 -13.95 -3.08
C ILE A 155 5.71 -13.39 -4.33
N PHE A 156 4.96 -12.73 -5.21
CA PHE A 156 5.54 -12.14 -6.41
C PHE A 156 6.18 -10.79 -6.06
N PRO A 157 7.49 -10.60 -6.30
CA PRO A 157 8.15 -9.33 -6.04
C PRO A 157 7.70 -8.19 -6.97
N GLY A 158 7.14 -8.51 -8.13
CA GLY A 158 6.80 -7.48 -9.12
C GLY A 158 8.03 -6.73 -9.61
N ASN A 159 7.87 -5.45 -9.87
CA ASN A 159 8.91 -4.58 -10.41
C ASN A 159 8.94 -3.25 -9.68
N GLU A 160 10.01 -2.48 -9.89
CA GLU A 160 10.04 -1.08 -9.45
C GLU A 160 8.85 -0.31 -10.04
N TYR A 161 8.27 0.58 -9.26
CA TYR A 161 7.11 1.36 -9.64
C TYR A 161 7.43 2.39 -10.72
N ARG A 162 6.43 2.70 -11.53
CA ARG A 162 6.49 3.82 -12.46
C ARG A 162 6.43 5.13 -11.69
N GLN A 163 7.12 6.15 -12.19
CA GLN A 163 7.11 7.47 -11.58
C GLN A 163 6.59 8.53 -12.51
N VAL A 164 5.78 9.43 -11.96
CA VAL A 164 5.42 10.70 -12.59
C VAL A 164 5.94 11.84 -11.71
N ASP A 165 6.73 12.75 -12.30
CA ASP A 165 7.25 13.94 -11.62
C ASP A 165 6.68 15.19 -12.29
N THR A 166 5.76 15.87 -11.60
CA THR A 166 5.07 17.07 -12.08
C THR A 166 5.64 18.38 -11.52
N ARG A 167 6.82 18.33 -10.86
CA ARG A 167 7.40 19.48 -10.15
C ARG A 167 7.96 20.55 -11.08
N ASP A 168 8.38 20.18 -12.30
CA ASP A 168 8.88 21.16 -13.26
C ASP A 168 7.73 21.96 -13.89
N TYR A 169 7.58 23.20 -13.42
CA TYR A 169 6.57 24.12 -13.91
C TYR A 169 6.71 24.45 -15.41
N ASN A 170 7.92 24.46 -15.97
CA ASN A 170 8.13 24.77 -17.39
C ASN A 170 7.63 23.62 -18.29
N ILE A 171 7.70 22.39 -17.78
CA ILE A 171 7.21 21.20 -18.45
C ILE A 171 5.68 21.10 -18.30
N PHE A 172 5.20 21.28 -17.07
CA PHE A 172 3.81 21.13 -16.69
C PHE A 172 3.19 22.50 -16.39
N ASN A 173 3.11 23.40 -17.38
CA ASN A 173 2.64 24.78 -17.21
C ASN A 173 1.12 24.97 -17.38
N SER A 174 0.40 23.88 -17.67
CA SER A 174 -1.06 23.84 -17.85
C SER A 174 -1.71 23.10 -16.69
N TYR A 175 -3.01 23.32 -16.48
CA TYR A 175 -3.80 22.59 -15.48
C TYR A 175 -4.09 21.15 -15.92
N ASN A 176 -4.33 20.94 -17.22
CA ASN A 176 -4.46 19.61 -17.82
C ASN A 176 -3.14 19.25 -18.47
N VAL A 177 -2.53 18.14 -18.05
CA VAL A 177 -1.22 17.69 -18.51
C VAL A 177 -1.21 16.17 -18.71
N PHE A 178 -0.37 15.68 -19.61
CA PHE A 178 -0.10 14.25 -19.67
C PHE A 178 0.98 13.88 -18.64
N ALA A 179 0.85 12.73 -17.97
CA ALA A 179 1.85 12.22 -17.03
C ALA A 179 3.24 12.17 -17.67
N HIS A 180 3.31 11.67 -18.91
CA HIS A 180 4.49 11.71 -19.77
C HIS A 180 4.13 12.36 -21.11
N ARG A 181 4.83 13.44 -21.49
CA ARG A 181 4.51 14.21 -22.71
C ARG A 181 4.78 13.43 -24.00
N ASP A 182 5.98 12.87 -24.10
CA ASP A 182 6.50 12.29 -25.34
C ASP A 182 6.53 10.75 -25.32
N ILE A 183 6.02 10.14 -24.25
CA ILE A 183 6.04 8.69 -24.04
C ILE A 183 4.60 8.22 -23.88
N ILE A 184 4.24 7.23 -24.70
CA ILE A 184 3.05 6.41 -24.48
C ILE A 184 3.52 5.17 -23.73
N GLU A 185 2.90 4.91 -22.58
CA GLU A 185 3.31 3.80 -21.76
C GLU A 185 2.91 2.48 -22.40
N THR A 186 3.77 1.48 -22.27
CA THR A 186 3.53 0.10 -22.72
C THR A 186 3.89 -0.87 -21.59
N SER A 187 3.76 -2.17 -21.85
CA SER A 187 4.19 -3.20 -20.90
C SER A 187 5.67 -3.07 -20.56
N GLN A 188 5.96 -3.17 -19.27
CA GLN A 188 7.26 -2.95 -18.66
C GLN A 188 7.96 -4.26 -18.24
N THR A 189 7.45 -5.40 -18.69
CA THR A 189 7.89 -6.74 -18.29
C THR A 189 9.38 -7.04 -18.50
N ASN A 190 10.05 -6.33 -19.40
CA ASN A 190 11.45 -6.54 -19.77
C ASN A 190 12.33 -5.28 -19.59
N SER A 191 11.82 -4.23 -18.96
CA SER A 191 12.55 -2.97 -18.83
C SER A 191 13.56 -3.02 -17.65
N ARG A 192 14.54 -2.12 -17.63
CA ARG A 192 15.58 -2.01 -16.59
C ARG A 192 15.31 -0.75 -15.77
N TYR A 193 15.41 -0.83 -14.45
CA TYR A 193 14.82 0.19 -13.59
C TYR A 193 15.82 0.98 -12.75
N TYR A 194 15.35 2.19 -12.44
CA TYR A 194 15.94 3.15 -11.53
C TYR A 194 15.23 3.00 -10.18
N ARG A 195 15.89 3.43 -9.10
CA ARG A 195 15.31 3.43 -7.76
C ARG A 195 14.02 4.26 -7.74
N ASP A 196 12.96 3.69 -7.18
CA ASP A 196 11.69 4.35 -6.96
C ASP A 196 11.56 4.89 -5.51
N LEU A 197 10.33 5.09 -5.02
CA LEU A 197 10.03 5.50 -3.64
C LEU A 197 9.33 4.39 -2.85
N ASN A 198 9.47 3.13 -3.24
CA ASN A 198 8.81 1.95 -2.68
C ASN A 198 7.29 2.17 -2.51
N GLY A 199 6.68 2.76 -3.52
CA GLY A 199 5.26 3.05 -3.58
C GLY A 199 4.88 4.37 -2.91
N GLY A 200 5.86 5.23 -2.62
CA GLY A 200 5.69 6.50 -1.96
C GLY A 200 5.34 7.66 -2.90
N SER A 201 5.27 8.86 -2.31
CA SER A 201 5.19 10.12 -3.05
C SER A 201 6.02 11.20 -2.37
N VAL A 202 6.48 12.18 -3.15
CA VAL A 202 7.16 13.39 -2.67
C VAL A 202 6.40 14.61 -3.19
N LEU A 203 5.57 15.18 -2.33
CA LEU A 203 4.77 16.35 -2.67
C LEU A 203 5.60 17.63 -2.65
N MET A 204 5.31 18.54 -3.57
CA MET A 204 5.89 19.88 -3.52
C MET A 204 5.42 20.62 -2.26
N ASN A 205 6.32 21.40 -1.68
CA ASN A 205 6.05 22.19 -0.49
C ASN A 205 4.82 23.09 -0.73
N TYR A 206 3.84 23.01 0.18
CA TYR A 206 2.58 23.75 0.11
C TYR A 206 2.73 25.28 0.14
N LYS A 207 3.89 25.80 0.58
CA LYS A 207 4.20 27.24 0.55
C LYS A 207 4.71 27.72 -0.80
N ASN A 208 5.03 26.82 -1.73
CA ASN A 208 5.47 27.18 -3.07
C ASN A 208 4.28 27.69 -3.88
N GLU A 209 4.42 28.82 -4.56
CA GLU A 209 3.34 29.42 -5.36
C GLU A 209 2.86 28.54 -6.50
N ASN A 210 3.71 27.64 -6.98
CA ASN A 210 3.39 26.69 -8.04
C ASN A 210 2.85 25.36 -7.50
N SER A 211 2.62 25.17 -6.19
CA SER A 211 2.17 23.88 -5.61
C SER A 211 0.68 23.58 -5.81
N GLU A 212 0.17 23.95 -6.97
CA GLU A 212 -1.19 23.67 -7.41
C GLU A 212 -1.44 22.19 -7.63
N TYR A 213 -2.71 21.84 -7.67
CA TYR A 213 -3.17 20.56 -8.20
C TYR A 213 -3.24 20.64 -9.73
N LEU A 214 -3.06 19.51 -10.39
CA LEU A 214 -3.11 19.35 -11.84
C LEU A 214 -4.01 18.17 -12.17
N PHE A 215 -4.74 18.24 -13.26
CA PHE A 215 -5.38 17.09 -13.87
C PHE A 215 -4.36 16.37 -14.77
N VAL A 216 -3.85 15.25 -14.28
CA VAL A 216 -2.80 14.47 -14.91
C VAL A 216 -3.40 13.27 -15.63
N THR A 217 -3.30 13.25 -16.96
CA THR A 217 -3.78 12.17 -17.82
C THR A 217 -2.68 11.13 -18.03
N PHE A 218 -2.95 9.90 -17.60
CA PHE A 218 -2.10 8.73 -17.82
C PHE A 218 -2.56 8.01 -19.09
N ARG A 219 -1.61 7.52 -19.88
CA ARG A 219 -1.88 6.92 -21.20
C ARG A 219 -1.12 5.61 -21.35
N LEU A 220 -1.87 4.54 -21.60
CA LEU A 220 -1.35 3.19 -21.77
C LEU A 220 -1.76 2.64 -23.14
N SER A 221 -0.79 2.10 -23.88
CA SER A 221 -1.05 1.33 -25.09
C SER A 221 -1.14 -0.16 -24.74
N LEU A 222 -2.25 -0.77 -25.14
CA LEU A 222 -2.53 -2.19 -24.96
C LEU A 222 -2.69 -2.88 -26.32
N PRO A 223 -2.45 -4.20 -26.41
CA PRO A 223 -2.75 -4.97 -27.60
C PRO A 223 -4.20 -4.80 -28.05
N SER A 224 -4.47 -4.97 -29.35
CA SER A 224 -5.80 -4.79 -29.94
C SER A 224 -6.87 -5.68 -29.30
N GLU A 225 -6.48 -6.89 -28.88
CA GLU A 225 -7.32 -7.85 -28.16
C GLU A 225 -6.88 -7.88 -26.69
N PHE A 226 -7.50 -7.04 -25.86
CA PHE A 226 -7.28 -7.02 -24.42
C PHE A 226 -8.63 -7.07 -23.69
N ASN A 227 -8.90 -8.19 -23.02
CA ASN A 227 -10.23 -8.51 -22.47
C ASN A 227 -10.37 -8.24 -20.97
N LYS A 228 -9.32 -7.76 -20.30
CA LYS A 228 -9.34 -7.44 -18.87
C LYS A 228 -9.56 -5.95 -18.65
N LYS A 229 -10.04 -5.60 -17.47
CA LYS A 229 -10.02 -4.22 -16.97
C LYS A 229 -8.60 -3.85 -16.57
N VAL A 230 -8.27 -2.56 -16.72
CA VAL A 230 -6.99 -2.01 -16.27
C VAL A 230 -7.27 -0.83 -15.36
N PHE A 231 -6.64 -0.82 -14.20
CA PHE A 231 -6.76 0.23 -13.20
C PHE A 231 -5.42 0.89 -13.02
N LEU A 232 -5.43 2.22 -12.91
CA LEU A 232 -4.29 2.98 -12.45
C LEU A 232 -4.29 2.96 -10.92
N VAL A 233 -3.20 2.51 -10.31
CA VAL A 233 -3.07 2.38 -8.86
C VAL A 233 -1.74 2.99 -8.42
N GLY A 234 -1.72 3.75 -7.34
CA GLY A 234 -0.49 4.35 -6.85
C GLY A 234 -0.60 4.98 -5.47
N SER A 235 0.42 5.76 -5.14
CA SER A 235 0.51 6.47 -3.86
C SER A 235 -0.60 7.50 -3.64
N PHE A 236 -1.26 7.99 -4.69
CA PHE A 236 -2.34 8.98 -4.61
C PHE A 236 -3.71 8.38 -4.27
N ASN A 237 -3.86 7.06 -4.30
CA ASN A 237 -5.10 6.36 -3.92
C ASN A 237 -4.81 5.20 -2.96
N ASP A 238 -3.76 5.35 -2.14
CA ASP A 238 -3.37 4.40 -1.09
C ASP A 238 -3.16 2.96 -1.57
N TRP A 239 -2.76 2.78 -2.83
CA TRP A 239 -2.60 1.48 -3.49
C TRP A 239 -3.85 0.60 -3.47
N ASP A 240 -5.03 1.23 -3.37
CA ASP A 240 -6.32 0.56 -3.45
C ASP A 240 -6.84 0.56 -4.91
N ILE A 241 -7.72 -0.37 -5.24
CA ILE A 241 -8.28 -0.50 -6.59
C ILE A 241 -9.66 0.12 -6.60
N TRP A 242 -9.77 1.30 -7.22
CA TRP A 242 -11.04 2.00 -7.31
C TRP A 242 -11.50 2.09 -8.76
N PHE A 243 -12.81 1.93 -8.96
CA PHE A 243 -13.45 2.00 -10.27
C PHE A 243 -13.29 3.37 -10.97
N ASN A 244 -13.13 4.46 -10.21
CA ASN A 244 -12.89 5.79 -10.77
C ASN A 244 -11.50 5.92 -11.45
N TYR A 245 -10.57 5.01 -11.15
CA TYR A 245 -9.25 4.94 -11.79
C TYR A 245 -9.17 3.84 -12.87
N GLU A 246 -10.30 3.29 -13.31
CA GLU A 246 -10.35 2.42 -14.48
C GLU A 246 -9.92 3.19 -15.73
N MET A 247 -8.98 2.61 -16.48
CA MET A 247 -8.48 3.15 -17.73
C MET A 247 -9.53 2.95 -18.83
N GLN A 248 -9.95 4.04 -19.46
CA GLN A 248 -10.97 4.02 -20.51
C GLN A 248 -10.33 4.08 -21.90
N LYS A 249 -10.84 3.28 -22.84
CA LYS A 249 -10.32 3.26 -24.20
C LYS A 249 -10.78 4.51 -24.98
N ASN A 250 -9.83 5.33 -25.40
CA ASN A 250 -10.02 6.55 -26.18
C ASN A 250 -9.04 6.59 -27.36
N GLU A 251 -9.54 6.69 -28.59
CA GLU A 251 -8.73 6.78 -29.82
C GLU A 251 -7.60 5.73 -29.98
N GLY A 252 -7.80 4.53 -29.42
CA GLY A 252 -6.82 3.43 -29.50
C GLY A 252 -5.81 3.38 -28.35
N LEU A 253 -5.84 4.36 -27.44
CA LEU A 253 -5.13 4.35 -26.17
C LEU A 253 -6.09 4.11 -25.02
N TYR A 254 -5.57 3.65 -23.90
CA TYR A 254 -6.29 3.59 -22.64
C TYR A 254 -5.86 4.78 -21.81
N GLU A 255 -6.82 5.55 -21.29
CA GLU A 255 -6.56 6.81 -20.60
C GLU A 255 -7.38 6.93 -19.31
N THR A 256 -6.79 7.54 -18.30
CA THR A 256 -7.51 8.03 -17.12
C THR A 256 -6.87 9.32 -16.63
N THR A 257 -7.65 10.19 -15.99
CA THR A 257 -7.15 11.48 -15.50
C THR A 257 -7.36 11.58 -14.01
N VAL A 258 -6.29 11.94 -13.30
CA VAL A 258 -6.27 12.06 -11.85
C VAL A 258 -5.91 13.48 -11.44
N GLU A 259 -6.62 14.03 -10.45
CA GLU A 259 -6.23 15.30 -9.83
C GLU A 259 -5.11 15.07 -8.82
N LEU A 260 -3.91 15.53 -9.14
CA LEU A 260 -2.72 15.35 -8.32
C LEU A 260 -2.13 16.69 -7.91
N LYS A 261 -1.75 16.82 -6.64
CA LYS A 261 -0.90 17.93 -6.21
C LYS A 261 0.45 17.79 -6.93
N ARG A 262 1.10 18.89 -7.32
CA ARG A 262 2.46 18.77 -7.88
C ARG A 262 3.41 18.00 -6.96
N GLY A 263 4.11 17.04 -7.52
CA GLY A 263 4.98 16.12 -6.78
C GLY A 263 5.51 14.98 -7.65
N ILE A 264 6.23 14.07 -6.99
CA ILE A 264 6.58 12.76 -7.53
C ILE A 264 5.63 11.74 -6.95
N TYR A 265 5.09 10.85 -7.78
CA TYR A 265 4.23 9.75 -7.35
C TYR A 265 4.67 8.44 -7.99
N ASP A 266 4.80 7.41 -7.16
CA ASP A 266 4.89 6.03 -7.64
C ASP A 266 3.49 5.52 -8.00
N TYR A 267 3.39 4.78 -9.10
CA TYR A 267 2.17 4.16 -9.59
C TYR A 267 2.45 2.91 -10.43
N GLN A 268 1.40 2.15 -10.74
CA GLN A 268 1.40 1.01 -11.65
C GLN A 268 0.03 0.79 -12.30
N PHE A 269 0.00 -0.09 -13.30
CA PHE A 269 -1.22 -0.57 -13.95
C PHE A 269 -1.55 -1.99 -13.50
N VAL A 270 -2.71 -2.13 -12.84
CA VAL A 270 -3.21 -3.42 -12.34
C VAL A 270 -4.30 -3.93 -13.26
N THR A 271 -4.24 -5.21 -13.64
CA THR A 271 -5.29 -5.83 -14.45
C THR A 271 -6.22 -6.66 -13.58
N GLY A 272 -7.48 -6.80 -14.00
CA GLY A 272 -8.46 -7.62 -13.29
C GLY A 272 -9.65 -8.01 -14.16
N ASP A 273 -10.36 -9.05 -13.71
CA ASP A 273 -11.57 -9.55 -14.38
C ASP A 273 -12.82 -9.01 -13.67
N GLU A 274 -13.73 -8.42 -14.43
CA GLU A 274 -15.03 -7.98 -13.90
C GLU A 274 -16.01 -9.15 -13.87
N VAL A 275 -16.41 -9.57 -12.68
CA VAL A 275 -17.38 -10.65 -12.45
C VAL A 275 -18.46 -10.14 -11.50
N ASN A 276 -19.71 -10.07 -11.99
CA ASN A 276 -20.88 -9.62 -11.22
C ASN A 276 -20.71 -8.24 -10.55
N GLY A 277 -20.05 -7.29 -11.24
CA GLY A 277 -19.80 -5.94 -10.71
C GLY A 277 -18.70 -5.87 -9.64
N SER A 278 -17.95 -6.94 -9.43
CA SER A 278 -16.75 -6.96 -8.58
C SER A 278 -15.53 -7.31 -9.42
N ILE A 279 -14.38 -6.72 -9.08
CA ILE A 279 -13.11 -7.05 -9.73
C ILE A 279 -12.48 -8.23 -9.00
N THR A 280 -12.12 -9.26 -9.76
CA THR A 280 -11.48 -10.47 -9.27
C THR A 280 -10.22 -10.75 -10.09
N ASN A 281 -9.41 -11.73 -9.67
CA ASN A 281 -8.18 -12.14 -10.35
C ASN A 281 -7.23 -10.98 -10.65
N LEU A 282 -7.02 -10.13 -9.64
CA LEU A 282 -6.08 -9.02 -9.73
C LEU A 282 -4.70 -9.52 -10.08
N ASN A 283 -4.05 -8.84 -11.03
CA ASN A 283 -2.70 -9.15 -11.44
C ASN A 283 -1.87 -7.85 -11.51
N TRP A 284 -0.95 -7.76 -10.55
CA TRP A 284 -0.03 -6.65 -10.36
C TRP A 284 1.20 -6.73 -11.28
N ILE A 285 1.51 -7.89 -11.85
CA ILE A 285 2.75 -8.13 -12.61
C ILE A 285 2.53 -8.21 -14.12
N GLU A 286 1.30 -8.38 -14.61
CA GLU A 286 1.00 -8.60 -16.03
C GLU A 286 1.49 -7.43 -16.90
N ARG A 287 1.40 -6.20 -16.38
CA ARG A 287 1.81 -4.99 -17.10
C ARG A 287 3.19 -4.50 -16.68
N GLU A 288 3.61 -4.80 -15.46
CA GLU A 288 4.85 -4.26 -14.89
C GLU A 288 6.05 -5.21 -14.97
N GLY A 289 5.80 -6.52 -15.00
CA GLY A 289 6.84 -7.53 -14.89
C GLY A 289 7.08 -8.00 -13.47
N ASN A 290 8.04 -8.89 -13.35
CA ASN A 290 8.33 -9.58 -12.11
C ASN A 290 9.83 -9.92 -12.05
N ASN A 291 10.52 -9.41 -11.03
CA ASN A 291 11.97 -9.50 -10.91
C ASN A 291 12.39 -9.63 -9.44
N TRP A 292 13.41 -10.45 -9.16
CA TRP A 292 13.90 -10.61 -7.76
C TRP A 292 14.80 -9.46 -7.34
N GLU A 293 15.42 -8.81 -8.32
CA GLU A 293 16.39 -7.74 -8.19
C GLU A 293 15.74 -6.41 -7.79
N THR A 294 14.41 -6.36 -7.72
CA THR A 294 13.62 -5.23 -7.22
C THR A 294 13.86 -5.02 -5.72
N ASP A 295 13.93 -3.77 -5.28
CA ASP A 295 14.15 -3.40 -3.88
C ASP A 295 12.82 -3.10 -3.17
N ASN A 296 12.10 -4.14 -2.76
CA ASN A 296 10.85 -3.98 -2.01
C ASN A 296 11.08 -4.03 -0.50
N GLU A 297 10.23 -3.33 0.24
CA GLU A 297 10.08 -3.47 1.68
C GLU A 297 8.90 -4.40 2.01
N TYR A 298 9.10 -5.36 2.91
CA TYR A 298 8.05 -6.22 3.44
C TYR A 298 7.88 -5.94 4.93
N HIS A 299 6.66 -5.54 5.30
CA HIS A 299 6.26 -5.22 6.67
C HIS A 299 5.51 -6.42 7.25
N VAL A 300 6.13 -7.11 8.20
CA VAL A 300 5.59 -8.33 8.81
C VAL A 300 5.02 -8.01 10.18
N PHE A 301 3.76 -8.39 10.40
CA PHE A 301 2.98 -8.14 11.61
C PHE A 301 2.52 -9.47 12.22
N LEU A 302 2.70 -9.63 13.53
CA LEU A 302 2.19 -10.79 14.28
C LEU A 302 0.95 -10.41 15.07
N TYR A 303 -0.16 -11.09 14.81
CA TYR A 303 -1.43 -10.89 15.48
C TYR A 303 -1.66 -11.88 16.63
N TYR A 304 -2.19 -11.34 17.73
CA TYR A 304 -2.52 -12.05 18.95
C TYR A 304 -3.92 -11.63 19.41
N LYS A 305 -4.81 -12.59 19.61
CA LYS A 305 -6.15 -12.35 20.17
C LYS A 305 -6.04 -12.06 21.66
N GLU A 306 -6.35 -10.82 22.07
CA GLU A 306 -6.22 -10.36 23.45
C GLU A 306 -7.54 -10.53 24.23
N PRO A 307 -7.72 -11.60 25.02
CA PRO A 307 -9.00 -11.90 25.65
C PRO A 307 -9.35 -10.93 26.79
N GLU A 308 -8.34 -10.41 27.52
CA GLU A 308 -8.58 -9.70 28.79
C GLU A 308 -9.15 -8.28 28.61
N ARG A 309 -8.96 -7.67 27.44
CA ARG A 309 -9.25 -6.25 27.19
C ARG A 309 -10.26 -6.01 26.08
N GLY A 310 -11.26 -6.88 26.00
CA GLY A 310 -12.37 -6.76 25.05
C GLY A 310 -12.18 -7.57 23.77
N ASN A 311 -11.35 -8.61 23.80
CA ASN A 311 -11.17 -9.57 22.71
C ASN A 311 -10.85 -8.92 21.36
N TYR A 312 -9.80 -8.09 21.34
CA TYR A 312 -9.34 -7.40 20.14
C TYR A 312 -8.07 -8.04 19.57
N ASP A 313 -7.80 -7.78 18.30
CA ASP A 313 -6.61 -8.27 17.61
C ASP A 313 -5.43 -7.34 17.89
N ARG A 314 -4.54 -7.80 18.79
CA ARG A 314 -3.36 -7.08 19.22
C ARG A 314 -2.18 -7.39 18.28
N LEU A 315 -1.47 -6.36 17.84
CA LEU A 315 -0.21 -6.51 17.14
C LEU A 315 0.94 -6.73 18.13
N LEU A 316 1.34 -7.99 18.26
CA LEU A 316 2.32 -8.45 19.25
C LEU A 316 3.77 -8.30 18.78
N GLY A 317 4.00 -8.28 17.47
CA GLY A 317 5.33 -8.14 16.88
C GLY A 317 5.28 -7.41 15.54
N TYR A 318 6.39 -6.76 15.20
CA TYR A 318 6.61 -6.13 13.91
C TYR A 318 8.08 -6.25 13.52
N VAL A 319 8.33 -6.53 12.24
CA VAL A 319 9.64 -6.43 11.63
C VAL A 319 9.50 -5.94 10.20
N LYS A 320 10.45 -5.11 9.76
CA LYS A 320 10.62 -4.72 8.36
C LYS A 320 11.82 -5.46 7.80
N ILE A 321 11.66 -6.06 6.63
CA ILE A 321 12.73 -6.71 5.86
C ILE A 321 12.70 -6.15 4.44
N SER A 322 13.84 -6.17 3.75
CA SER A 322 13.96 -5.67 2.38
C SER A 322 14.47 -6.78 1.47
N SER A 323 14.01 -6.83 0.21
CA SER A 323 14.57 -7.73 -0.81
C SER A 323 15.86 -7.17 -1.43
N GLY A 324 16.10 -5.86 -1.36
CA GLY A 324 17.32 -5.22 -1.85
C GLY A 324 18.55 -5.72 -1.10
N GLY A 325 19.33 -6.61 -1.74
CA GLY A 325 20.56 -7.18 -1.18
C GLY A 325 20.64 -8.70 -1.19
N LEU A 326 19.60 -9.39 -1.67
CA LEU A 326 19.60 -10.84 -1.93
C LEU A 326 20.43 -11.25 -3.15
#